data_AF-A0A3N8LIY0-F1
#
_entry.id   AF-A0A3N8LIY0-F1
#
_cell.length_a   1.000
_cell.length_b   1.000
_cell.length_c   1.000
_cell.angle_alpha   90.00
_cell.angle_beta   90.00
_cell.angle_gamma   90.00
#
_symmetry.space_group_name_H-M   'P 1'
#
loop_
_entity.id
_entity.type
_entity.pdbx_description
1 polymer ?
#
loop_
_entity_poly.entity_id
_entity_poly.type
_entity_poly.pdbx_seq_one_letter_code
_entity_poly.pdbx_strand_id
1 'polypeptide(L)'
;MMIELFAPGYLFEVDVNGYARGFHVGVVCRDDCFPTNIQFSAFDDFSDTWFSIPLPGKLWTRAKSDGLEEICRRAISHAIKNGWFGVSGNHEYGTFDETAEVWPGMLEGV
;
A
#
# COMPACT_ATOMS: atom_id res chain seq x y z
N MET A 1 22.57 7.26 -8.45
CA MET A 1 22.60 6.16 -7.48
C MET A 1 21.24 6.19 -6.82
N MET A 2 20.34 5.31 -7.25
CA MET A 2 18.96 5.27 -6.73
C MET A 2 19.05 4.64 -5.36
N ILE A 3 18.88 5.46 -4.31
CA ILE A 3 18.80 4.94 -2.94
C ILE A 3 17.35 4.50 -2.78
N GLU A 4 17.07 3.23 -3.03
CA GLU A 4 15.85 2.58 -2.55
C GLU A 4 15.92 2.58 -1.03
N LEU A 5 15.44 3.65 -0.42
CA LEU A 5 15.10 3.66 0.99
C LEU A 5 13.92 2.71 1.15
N PHE A 6 14.21 1.52 1.68
CA PHE A 6 13.23 0.62 2.26
C PHE A 6 12.39 1.41 3.26
N ALA A 7 11.26 1.94 2.81
CA ALA A 7 10.17 2.28 3.71
C ALA A 7 9.67 0.94 4.25
N PRO A 8 9.60 0.73 5.57
CA PRO A 8 9.17 -0.54 6.16
C PRO A 8 7.84 -0.94 5.54
N GLY A 9 7.87 -2.08 4.86
CA GLY A 9 6.67 -2.70 4.33
C GLY A 9 5.95 -3.45 5.43
N TYR A 10 4.70 -3.81 5.16
CA TYR A 10 3.90 -4.62 6.06
C TYR A 10 3.27 -5.77 5.29
N LEU A 11 3.21 -6.94 5.92
CA LEU A 11 2.35 -8.04 5.49
C LEU A 11 0.99 -7.90 6.16
N PHE A 12 -0.05 -8.23 5.40
CA PHE A 12 -1.41 -8.27 5.91
C PHE A 12 -2.28 -9.23 5.09
N GLU A 13 -3.38 -9.66 5.72
CA GLU A 13 -4.40 -10.48 5.07
C GLU A 13 -5.73 -9.73 4.99
N VAL A 14 -6.43 -9.93 3.89
CA VAL A 14 -7.75 -9.36 3.62
C VAL A 14 -8.65 -10.45 3.04
N ASP A 15 -9.91 -10.49 3.50
CA ASP A 15 -10.94 -11.32 2.88
C ASP A 15 -11.33 -10.70 1.52
N VAL A 16 -11.13 -11.46 0.46
CA VAL A 16 -11.54 -11.13 -0.90
C VAL A 16 -12.56 -12.17 -1.34
N ASN A 17 -13.84 -11.80 -1.33
CA ASN A 17 -14.95 -12.66 -1.76
C ASN A 17 -15.02 -14.01 -1.00
N GLY A 18 -14.75 -14.01 0.30
CA GLY A 18 -14.77 -15.19 1.17
C GLY A 18 -13.46 -15.98 1.21
N TYR A 19 -12.39 -15.45 0.61
CA TYR A 19 -11.07 -16.06 0.60
C TYR A 19 -10.04 -15.12 1.21
N ALA A 20 -9.33 -15.59 2.24
CA ALA A 20 -8.19 -14.86 2.79
C ALA A 20 -7.09 -14.75 1.72
N ARG A 21 -6.66 -13.52 1.43
CA ARG A 21 -5.56 -13.22 0.51
C ARG A 21 -4.51 -12.37 1.22
N GLY A 22 -3.25 -12.77 1.04
CA GLY A 22 -2.10 -12.11 1.63
C GLY A 22 -1.46 -11.09 0.69
N PHE A 23 -1.12 -9.91 1.23
CA PHE A 23 -0.45 -8.84 0.50
C PHE A 23 0.71 -8.25 1.30
N HIS A 24 1.73 -7.82 0.57
CA HIS A 24 2.70 -6.83 1.04
C HIS A 24 2.20 -5.44 0.69
N VAL A 25 2.22 -4.50 1.64
CA VAL A 25 2.00 -3.07 1.40
C VAL A 25 3.23 -2.28 1.79
N GLY A 26 3.65 -1.34 0.94
CA GLY A 26 4.79 -0.48 1.23
C GLY A 26 4.67 0.87 0.55
N VAL A 27 5.43 1.84 1.04
CA VAL A 27 5.50 3.19 0.46
C VAL A 27 6.72 3.29 -0.45
N VAL A 28 6.49 3.63 -1.71
CA VAL A 28 7.56 3.83 -2.70
C VAL A 28 8.09 5.24 -2.56
N CYS A 29 9.40 5.35 -2.30
CA CYS A 29 10.11 6.63 -2.23
C CYS A 29 10.97 6.84 -3.49
N ARG A 30 10.96 8.05 -4.07
CA ARG A 30 11.92 8.45 -5.12
C ARG A 30 13.18 9.10 -4.53
N ASP A 31 14.17 9.40 -5.37
CA ASP A 31 15.57 9.77 -5.06
C ASP A 31 15.82 10.77 -3.90
N ASP A 32 14.81 11.51 -3.44
CA ASP A 32 14.87 12.46 -2.31
C ASP A 32 14.12 11.99 -1.04
N CYS A 33 13.79 10.69 -0.93
CA CYS A 33 12.99 10.10 0.15
C CYS A 33 11.52 10.59 0.20
N PHE A 34 11.01 11.15 -0.91
CA PHE A 34 9.61 11.58 -0.96
C PHE A 34 8.71 10.39 -1.28
N PRO A 35 7.68 10.12 -0.44
CA PRO A 35 6.75 9.04 -0.68
C PRO A 35 5.84 9.43 -1.85
N THR A 36 5.95 8.73 -2.98
CA THR A 36 5.16 9.08 -4.18
C THR A 36 3.96 8.17 -4.35
N ASN A 37 4.10 6.89 -4.02
CA ASN A 37 3.04 5.89 -4.21
C ASN A 37 2.98 4.96 -2.99
N ILE A 38 1.81 4.39 -2.76
CA ILE A 38 1.64 3.20 -1.91
C ILE A 38 1.49 2.02 -2.87
N GLN A 39 2.30 0.98 -2.69
CA GLN A 39 2.28 -0.23 -3.53
C GLN A 39 1.79 -1.42 -2.71
N PHE A 40 0.98 -2.25 -3.36
CA PHE A 40 0.46 -3.51 -2.87
C PHE A 40 0.93 -4.62 -3.80
N SER A 41 1.48 -5.69 -3.25
CA SER A 41 1.93 -6.86 -4.02
C SER A 41 1.37 -8.11 -3.37
N ALA A 42 0.64 -8.92 -4.14
CA ALA A 42 0.21 -10.23 -3.67
C ALA A 42 1.44 -11.15 -3.50
N PHE A 43 1.44 -11.99 -2.47
CA PHE A 43 2.49 -13.01 -2.28
C PHE A 43 1.96 -14.45 -2.42
N ASP A 44 0.71 -14.60 -2.87
CA ASP A 44 0.12 -15.89 -3.22
C ASP A 44 0.55 -16.36 -4.63
N ASP A 45 0.23 -17.63 -4.98
CA ASP A 45 0.60 -18.27 -6.26
C ASP A 45 0.00 -17.59 -7.52
N PHE A 46 -0.75 -16.49 -7.37
CA PHE A 46 -1.21 -15.66 -8.47
C PHE A 46 -0.08 -14.72 -8.92
N SER A 47 0.82 -15.29 -9.72
CA SER A 47 1.93 -14.63 -10.41
C SER A 47 1.64 -13.18 -10.81
N ASP A 48 2.44 -12.26 -10.30
CA ASP A 48 2.53 -10.85 -10.70
C ASP A 48 1.23 -10.02 -10.54
N THR A 49 0.51 -10.14 -9.42
CA THR A 49 -0.50 -9.14 -9.06
C THR A 49 0.11 -8.08 -8.14
N TRP A 50 0.28 -6.88 -8.66
CA TRP A 50 0.56 -5.70 -7.85
C TRP A 50 -0.30 -4.51 -8.28
N PHE A 51 -0.57 -3.60 -7.35
CA PHE A 51 -1.17 -2.34 -7.71
C PHE A 51 -0.61 -1.19 -6.87
N SER A 52 -0.74 0.03 -7.37
CA SER A 52 -0.31 1.22 -6.64
C SER A 52 -1.34 2.32 -6.61
N ILE A 53 -1.26 3.14 -5.55
CA ILE A 53 -2.08 4.32 -5.32
C ILE A 53 -1.14 5.53 -5.25
N PRO A 54 -1.23 6.48 -6.19
CA PRO A 54 -0.46 7.72 -6.13
C PRO A 54 -0.83 8.57 -4.91
N LEU A 55 0.19 9.02 -4.17
CA LEU A 55 0.06 9.98 -3.09
C LEU A 55 0.01 11.40 -3.67
N PRO A 56 -0.90 12.27 -3.21
CA PRO A 56 -0.92 13.66 -3.63
C PRO A 56 0.35 14.39 -3.16
N GLY A 57 0.87 15.29 -4.00
CA GLY A 57 2.16 15.97 -3.76
C GLY A 57 2.27 16.72 -2.43
N LYS A 58 1.14 17.17 -1.86
CA LYS A 58 1.11 17.80 -0.52
C LYS A 58 1.49 16.83 0.62
N LEU A 59 1.40 15.52 0.39
CA LEU A 59 1.81 14.47 1.33
C LEU A 59 3.26 14.01 1.11
N TRP A 60 3.96 14.56 0.10
CA TRP A 60 5.36 14.27 -0.17
C TRP A 60 6.23 15.02 0.86
N THR A 61 6.13 14.60 2.11
CA THR A 61 7.02 14.99 3.19
C THR A 61 7.90 13.81 3.54
N ARG A 62 9.08 14.05 4.09
CA ARG A 62 9.97 12.96 4.50
C ARG A 62 9.25 12.09 5.53
N ALA A 63 8.98 10.85 5.16
CA ALA A 63 8.14 9.99 5.97
C ALA A 63 8.87 9.60 7.27
N LYS A 64 8.19 9.77 8.41
CA LYS A 64 8.61 9.18 9.69
C LYS A 64 8.01 7.78 9.80
N SER A 65 8.70 6.86 10.46
CA SER A 65 8.31 5.44 10.54
C SER A 65 6.91 5.23 11.12
N ASP A 66 6.51 6.05 12.10
CA ASP A 66 5.20 6.05 12.73
C ASP A 66 4.07 6.52 11.79
N GLY A 67 4.34 7.50 10.92
CA GLY A 67 3.36 7.99 9.95
C GLY A 67 3.13 7.05 8.76
N LEU A 68 4.11 6.20 8.43
CA LEU A 68 4.01 5.27 7.30
C LEU A 68 2.99 4.16 7.53
N GLU A 69 2.91 3.65 8.76
CA GLU A 69 1.93 2.62 9.12
C GLU A 69 0.50 3.13 8.91
N GLU A 70 0.19 4.34 9.41
CA GLU A 70 -1.13 4.93 9.28
C GLU A 70 -1.51 5.14 7.81
N ILE A 71 -0.56 5.61 6.98
CA ILE A 71 -0.76 5.79 5.53
C ILE A 71 -1.08 4.44 4.87
N CYS A 72 -0.32 3.38 5.18
CA CYS A 72 -0.59 2.03 4.68
C CYS A 72 -1.99 1.56 5.11
N ARG A 73 -2.37 1.76 6.38
CA ARG A 73 -3.70 1.38 6.89
C ARG A 73 -4.84 2.11 6.17
N ARG A 74 -4.72 3.42 5.95
CA ARG A 74 -5.71 4.20 5.18
C ARG A 74 -5.82 3.70 3.75
N ALA A 75 -4.69 3.34 3.15
CA ALA A 75 -4.63 2.80 1.80
C ALA A 75 -5.31 1.44 1.68
N ILE A 76 -5.15 0.57 2.68
CA ILE A 76 -5.85 -0.72 2.76
C ILE A 76 -7.37 -0.47 2.79
N SER A 77 -7.86 0.39 3.69
CA SER A 77 -9.30 0.73 3.75
C SER A 77 -9.81 1.27 2.41
N HIS A 78 -9.04 2.14 1.78
CA HIS A 78 -9.40 2.70 0.48
C HIS A 78 -9.46 1.62 -0.61
N ALA A 79 -8.48 0.72 -0.67
CA ALA A 79 -8.46 -0.38 -1.63
C ALA A 79 -9.58 -1.41 -1.38
N ILE A 80 -9.92 -1.70 -0.12
CA ILE A 80 -11.06 -2.55 0.26
C ILE A 80 -12.37 -1.94 -0.25
N LYS A 81 -12.60 -0.65 0.05
CA LYS A 81 -13.83 0.06 -0.33
C LYS A 81 -14.04 0.07 -1.86
N ASN A 82 -12.95 0.08 -2.62
CA ASN A 82 -13.00 0.06 -4.08
C ASN A 82 -12.87 -1.34 -4.71
N GLY A 83 -12.71 -2.41 -3.92
CA GLY A 83 -12.64 -3.79 -4.40
C GLY A 83 -11.37 -4.14 -5.19
N TRP A 84 -10.27 -3.41 -5.01
CA TRP A 84 -9.06 -3.56 -5.83
C TRP A 84 -8.29 -4.87 -5.58
N PHE A 85 -8.38 -5.43 -4.37
CA PHE A 85 -7.74 -6.71 -4.04
C PHE A 85 -8.32 -7.92 -4.81
N GLY A 86 -9.49 -7.76 -5.44
CA GLY A 86 -10.12 -8.79 -6.27
C GLY A 86 -9.67 -8.79 -7.73
N VAL A 87 -8.84 -7.83 -8.14
CA VAL A 87 -8.41 -7.66 -9.54
C VAL A 87 -7.03 -8.29 -9.74
N SER A 88 -6.89 -9.09 -10.79
CA SER A 88 -5.61 -9.70 -11.17
C SER A 88 -4.77 -8.77 -12.06
N GLY A 89 -3.44 -8.90 -12.00
CA GLY A 89 -2.48 -8.18 -12.84
C GLY A 89 -2.00 -6.86 -12.24
N ASN A 90 -1.41 -6.01 -13.09
CA ASN A 90 -0.69 -4.81 -12.67
C ASN A 90 -1.48 -3.54 -12.92
N HIS A 91 -1.75 -2.77 -11.87
CA HIS A 91 -2.63 -1.60 -11.95
C HIS A 91 -2.07 -0.39 -11.20
N GLU A 92 -2.25 0.80 -11.77
CA GLU A 92 -2.15 2.05 -11.01
C GLU A 92 -3.56 2.63 -10.89
N TYR A 93 -4.04 2.77 -9.66
CA TYR A 93 -5.37 3.29 -9.36
C TYR A 93 -5.36 4.80 -9.10
N GLY A 94 -6.55 5.36 -8.88
CA GLY A 94 -6.77 6.79 -8.68
C GLY A 94 -6.10 7.36 -7.42
N THR A 95 -6.31 8.65 -7.17
CA THR A 95 -5.66 9.38 -6.08
C THR A 95 -6.04 8.83 -4.71
N PHE A 96 -5.04 8.73 -3.83
CA PHE A 96 -5.20 8.36 -2.43
C PHE A 96 -6.23 9.24 -1.68
N ASP A 97 -7.15 8.58 -0.98
CA ASP A 97 -8.12 9.23 -0.08
C ASP A 97 -7.54 9.35 1.33
N GLU A 98 -7.03 10.54 1.67
CA GLU A 98 -6.53 10.86 3.01
C GLU A 98 -7.59 10.74 4.11
N THR A 99 -8.87 10.83 3.75
CA THR A 99 -9.98 10.78 4.70
C THR A 99 -10.47 9.35 4.95
N ALA A 100 -9.90 8.36 4.25
CA ALA A 100 -10.19 6.97 4.51
C ALA A 100 -9.93 6.62 5.98
N GLU A 101 -10.80 5.81 6.56
CA GLU A 101 -10.62 5.31 7.93
C GLU A 101 -9.35 4.46 8.03
N VAL A 102 -8.72 4.46 9.20
CA VAL A 102 -7.55 3.63 9.48
C VAL A 102 -8.00 2.17 9.54
N TRP A 103 -7.47 1.31 8.68
CA TRP A 103 -7.80 -0.11 8.70
C TRP A 103 -7.38 -0.77 10.02
N PRO A 104 -8.30 -1.46 10.73
CA PRO A 104 -8.06 -1.97 12.08
C PRO A 104 -7.35 -3.33 12.11
N GLY A 105 -7.06 -3.93 10.95
CA GLY A 105 -6.46 -5.27 10.86
C GLY A 105 -5.01 -5.33 11.34
N MET A 106 -4.46 -6.54 11.43
CA MET A 106 -3.08 -6.75 11.84
C MET A 106 -2.12 -6.41 10.71
N LEU A 107 -1.03 -5.71 11.04
CA LEU A 107 0.12 -5.48 10.15
C LEU A 107 1.34 -6.14 10.77
N GLU A 108 2.04 -6.95 10.00
CA GLU A 108 3.31 -7.55 10.39
C GLU A 108 4.45 -6.82 9.66
N GLY A 109 5.39 -6.22 10.40
CA GLY A 109 6.51 -5.50 9.80
C GLY A 109 7.50 -6.44 9.11
N VAL A 110 8.05 -6.00 7.97
CA VAL A 110 9.00 -6.77 7.13
C VAL A 110 10.35 -6.06 7.01
#